data_AF-A0A8B2I1K4-F1
#
_entry.id   AF-A0A8B2I1K4-F1
#
_cell.length_a   1.000
_cell.length_b   1.000
_cell.length_c   1.000
_cell.angle_alpha   90.00
_cell.angle_beta   90.00
_cell.angle_gamma   90.00
#
_symmetry.space_group_name_H-M   'P 1'
#
loop_
_entity.id
_entity.type
_entity.pdbx_description
1 polymer ?
#
loop_
_entity_poly.entity_id
_entity_poly.type
_entity_poly.pdbx_seq_one_letter_code
_entity_poly.pdbx_strand_id
1 'polypeptide(L)'
;MFEEFFQSDGFVIGYYALTVGASLLLVKETKKRIQDLKNGIRSIKYAPIAFGILAAYVIFAYDFVETIPFLNWSWLGYNIAFGPFADEGMWGIIPFVPLLLYMFIHINYVEELYFRKSKKMVIAWAFVHIAMGVKVHMAIILLPIGFLFKYIYDKKGINDSYAMHFATNILVVLTLFLSFII
;
A
#
# COMPACT_ATOMS: atom_id res chain seq x y z
N MET A 1 -5.01 18.56 -23.19
CA MET A 1 -6.35 17.97 -23.36
C MET A 1 -6.50 16.59 -22.72
N PHE A 2 -5.81 15.52 -23.17
CA PHE A 2 -5.91 14.21 -22.51
C PHE A 2 -5.24 14.18 -21.13
N GLU A 3 -4.03 14.73 -20.99
CA GLU A 3 -3.34 14.83 -19.69
C GLU A 3 -4.14 15.67 -18.67
N GLU A 4 -4.66 16.83 -19.09
CA GLU A 4 -5.50 17.70 -18.24
C GLU A 4 -6.78 17.01 -17.76
N PHE A 5 -7.37 16.11 -18.56
CA PHE A 5 -8.54 15.34 -18.14
C PHE A 5 -8.17 14.34 -17.04
N PHE A 6 -7.09 13.57 -17.22
CA PHE A 6 -6.63 12.57 -16.26
C PHE A 6 -6.05 13.17 -14.96
N GLN A 7 -5.67 14.44 -14.99
CA GLN A 7 -5.21 15.20 -13.83
C GLN A 7 -6.30 16.08 -13.19
N SER A 8 -7.51 16.10 -13.75
CA SER A 8 -8.60 16.89 -13.18
C SER A 8 -9.07 16.30 -11.85
N ASP A 9 -9.40 17.17 -10.88
CA ASP A 9 -9.93 16.77 -9.57
C ASP A 9 -11.11 15.79 -9.69
N GLY A 10 -12.00 16.03 -10.67
CA GLY A 10 -13.13 15.15 -10.94
C GLY A 10 -12.73 13.73 -11.36
N PHE A 11 -11.69 13.58 -12.19
CA PHE A 11 -11.17 12.27 -12.57
C PHE A 11 -10.48 11.58 -11.39
N VAL A 12 -9.62 12.29 -10.66
CA VAL A 12 -8.86 11.78 -9.50
C VAL A 12 -9.82 11.31 -8.39
N ILE A 13 -10.82 12.12 -8.06
CA ILE A 13 -11.86 11.78 -7.08
C ILE A 13 -12.72 10.61 -7.57
N GLY A 14 -13.12 10.62 -8.85
CA GLY A 14 -13.90 9.53 -9.45
C GLY A 14 -13.16 8.20 -9.44
N TYR A 15 -11.87 8.19 -9.81
CA TYR A 15 -11.02 7.02 -9.80
C TYR A 15 -10.76 6.51 -8.37
N TYR A 16 -10.53 7.43 -7.42
CA TYR A 16 -10.47 7.11 -5.99
C TYR A 16 -11.77 6.46 -5.52
N ALA A 17 -12.92 7.09 -5.76
CA ALA A 17 -14.22 6.57 -5.36
C ALA A 17 -14.54 5.21 -5.98
N LEU A 18 -14.16 4.95 -7.24
CA LEU A 18 -14.33 3.65 -7.88
C LEU A 18 -13.45 2.57 -7.26
N THR A 19 -12.16 2.86 -7.09
CA THR A 19 -11.20 1.90 -6.56
C THR A 19 -11.49 1.57 -5.09
N VAL A 20 -11.85 2.59 -4.31
CA VAL A 20 -12.16 2.44 -2.90
C VAL A 20 -13.58 1.92 -2.67
N GLY A 21 -14.54 2.32 -3.51
CA GLY A 21 -15.93 1.83 -3.46
C GLY A 21 -16.02 0.32 -3.61
N ALA A 22 -15.14 -0.30 -4.41
CA ALA A 22 -15.05 -1.75 -4.50
C ALA A 22 -14.73 -2.42 -3.14
N SER A 23 -13.94 -1.76 -2.27
CA SER A 23 -13.66 -2.27 -0.93
C SER A 23 -14.91 -2.29 -0.04
N LEU A 24 -15.84 -1.33 -0.21
CA LEU A 24 -17.07 -1.24 0.59
C LEU A 24 -18.00 -2.44 0.38
N LEU A 25 -17.89 -3.12 -0.77
CA LEU A 25 -18.62 -4.37 -1.04
C LEU A 25 -18.21 -5.50 -0.07
N LEU A 26 -17.07 -5.35 0.61
CA LEU A 26 -16.53 -6.33 1.55
C LEU A 26 -17.00 -6.11 2.99
N VAL A 27 -17.93 -5.17 3.26
CA VAL A 27 -18.41 -4.86 4.61
C VAL A 27 -18.92 -6.09 5.38
N LYS A 28 -19.54 -7.05 4.69
CA LYS A 28 -20.01 -8.29 5.32
C LYS A 28 -18.87 -9.17 5.85
N GLU A 29 -17.67 -9.02 5.29
CA GLU A 29 -16.47 -9.75 5.70
C GLU A 29 -15.71 -9.05 6.83
N THR A 30 -16.04 -7.81 7.21
CA THR A 30 -15.22 -7.00 8.13
C THR A 30 -14.98 -7.71 9.48
N LYS A 31 -16.02 -8.29 10.07
CA LYS A 31 -15.91 -9.05 11.32
C LYS A 31 -14.93 -10.22 11.20
N LYS A 32 -14.98 -10.93 10.06
CA LYS A 32 -14.08 -12.06 9.78
C LYS A 32 -12.64 -11.58 9.61
N ARG A 33 -12.41 -10.48 8.88
CA ARG A 33 -11.07 -9.90 8.68
C ARG A 33 -10.43 -9.45 9.99
N ILE A 34 -11.20 -8.84 10.89
CA ILE A 34 -10.73 -8.51 12.24
C ILE A 34 -10.34 -9.77 13.01
N GLN A 35 -11.11 -10.86 12.89
CA GLN A 35 -10.75 -12.14 13.50
C GLN A 35 -9.48 -12.74 12.88
N ASP A 36 -9.32 -12.66 11.56
CA ASP A 36 -8.13 -13.12 10.84
C ASP A 36 -6.88 -12.34 11.30
N LEU A 37 -6.97 -11.01 11.50
CA LEU A 37 -5.89 -10.20 12.09
C LEU A 37 -5.50 -10.69 13.48
N LYS A 38 -6.51 -10.91 14.34
CA LYS A 38 -6.28 -11.41 15.71
C LYS A 38 -5.59 -12.77 15.69
N ASN A 39 -5.98 -13.65 14.77
CA ASN A 39 -5.37 -14.97 14.63
C ASN A 39 -3.88 -14.88 14.21
N GLY A 40 -3.52 -13.91 13.36
CA GLY A 40 -2.16 -13.68 12.87
C GLY A 40 -1.29 -12.72 13.69
N ILE A 41 -1.81 -12.15 14.78
CA ILE A 41 -1.23 -11.01 15.52
C ILE A 41 0.24 -11.22 15.91
N ARG A 42 0.65 -12.47 16.17
CA ARG A 42 2.02 -12.83 16.57
C ARG A 42 3.07 -12.53 15.50
N SER A 43 2.66 -12.39 14.23
CA SER A 43 3.57 -12.05 13.13
C SER A 43 3.67 -10.55 12.84
N ILE A 44 2.95 -9.70 13.56
CA ILE A 44 3.18 -8.24 13.53
C ILE A 44 4.61 -7.88 13.90
N LYS A 45 5.26 -8.67 14.76
CA LYS A 45 6.67 -8.46 15.15
C LYS A 45 7.67 -8.48 13.99
N TYR A 46 7.30 -9.02 12.82
CA TYR A 46 8.14 -9.00 11.62
C TYR A 46 7.89 -7.78 10.73
N ALA A 47 6.81 -7.03 10.95
CA ALA A 47 6.48 -5.83 10.18
C ALA A 47 7.61 -4.77 10.18
N PRO A 48 8.37 -4.56 11.28
CA PRO A 48 9.52 -3.66 11.27
C PRO A 48 10.61 -4.04 10.26
N ILE A 49 10.74 -5.32 9.87
CA ILE A 49 11.71 -5.74 8.86
C ILE A 49 11.27 -5.26 7.47
N ALA A 50 10.00 -5.49 7.12
CA ALA A 50 9.42 -5.01 5.87
C ALA A 50 9.46 -3.47 5.79
N PHE A 51 9.05 -2.80 6.87
CA PHE A 51 9.12 -1.35 6.97
C PHE A 51 10.57 -0.84 6.88
N GLY A 52 11.52 -1.53 7.53
CA GLY A 52 12.94 -1.18 7.50
C GLY A 52 13.54 -1.22 6.09
N ILE A 53 13.10 -2.14 5.22
CA ILE A 53 13.52 -2.15 3.80
C ILE A 53 13.08 -0.86 3.10
N LEU A 54 11.82 -0.44 3.30
CA LEU A 54 11.31 0.80 2.73
C LEU A 54 12.03 2.02 3.31
N ALA A 55 12.21 2.07 4.64
CA ALA A 55 12.86 3.19 5.31
C ALA A 55 14.33 3.33 4.86
N ALA A 56 15.06 2.23 4.74
CA ALA A 56 16.42 2.22 4.22
C ALA A 56 16.47 2.73 2.77
N TYR A 57 15.53 2.33 1.93
CA TYR A 57 15.43 2.86 0.58
C TYR A 57 15.21 4.39 0.58
N VAL A 58 14.25 4.86 1.39
CA VAL A 58 13.94 6.29 1.50
C VAL A 58 15.16 7.10 1.96
N ILE A 59 15.89 6.62 2.97
CA ILE A 59 17.04 7.35 3.55
C ILE A 59 18.27 7.33 2.64
N PHE A 60 18.56 6.21 1.98
CA PHE A 60 19.86 6.02 1.32
C PHE A 60 19.83 6.12 -0.20
N ALA A 61 18.68 5.90 -0.84
CA ALA A 61 18.59 5.75 -2.30
C ALA A 61 17.56 6.65 -2.97
N TYR A 62 16.53 7.11 -2.25
CA TYR A 62 15.40 7.84 -2.83
C TYR A 62 15.85 9.09 -3.61
N ASP A 63 16.63 9.98 -2.99
CA ASP A 63 17.08 11.24 -3.62
C ASP A 63 17.86 11.00 -4.91
N PHE A 64 18.72 9.98 -4.91
CA PHE A 64 19.48 9.61 -6.11
C PHE A 64 18.56 9.06 -7.20
N VAL A 65 17.68 8.12 -6.85
CA VAL A 65 16.81 7.44 -7.81
C VAL A 65 15.76 8.39 -8.39
N GLU A 66 15.31 9.39 -7.63
CA GLU A 66 14.39 10.43 -8.07
C GLU A 66 14.98 11.30 -9.19
N THR A 67 16.30 11.33 -9.38
CA THR A 67 16.91 12.03 -10.53
C THR A 67 16.72 11.31 -11.87
N ILE A 68 16.26 10.05 -11.86
CA ILE A 68 16.18 9.21 -13.06
C ILE A 68 14.75 9.25 -13.63
N PRO A 69 14.50 9.90 -14.79
CA PRO A 69 13.15 10.22 -15.25
C PRO A 69 12.22 9.01 -15.44
N PHE A 70 12.71 7.94 -16.06
CA PHE A 70 11.88 6.76 -16.34
C PHE A 70 11.50 5.98 -15.07
N LEU A 71 12.26 6.12 -13.99
CA LEU A 71 11.96 5.48 -12.71
C LEU A 71 10.87 6.20 -11.91
N ASN A 72 10.64 7.48 -12.21
CA ASN A 72 9.59 8.30 -11.61
C ASN A 72 8.22 8.15 -12.28
N TRP A 73 8.13 7.40 -13.38
CA TRP A 73 6.88 7.21 -14.06
C TRP A 73 5.87 6.48 -13.15
N SER A 74 4.62 6.96 -13.15
CA SER A 74 3.47 6.29 -12.53
C SER A 74 2.23 6.53 -13.39
N TRP A 75 1.23 5.67 -13.29
CA TRP A 75 0.03 5.82 -14.13
C TRP A 75 -0.79 7.05 -13.73
N LEU A 76 -1.04 7.23 -12.43
CA LEU A 76 -2.00 8.23 -11.92
C LEU A 76 -1.35 9.55 -11.48
N GLY A 77 -0.02 9.63 -11.39
CA GLY A 77 0.68 10.80 -10.86
C GLY A 77 0.59 10.97 -9.33
N TYR A 78 -0.35 10.30 -8.65
CA TYR A 78 -0.49 10.28 -7.18
C TYR A 78 -0.76 8.86 -6.68
N ASN A 79 -0.43 8.58 -5.41
CA ASN A 79 -0.70 7.28 -4.80
C ASN A 79 -2.12 7.24 -4.24
N ILE A 80 -2.95 6.36 -4.80
CA ILE A 80 -4.36 6.22 -4.40
C ILE A 80 -4.55 5.85 -2.93
N ALA A 81 -3.55 5.21 -2.30
CA ALA A 81 -3.63 4.83 -0.89
C ALA A 81 -3.69 6.06 0.04
N PHE A 82 -3.14 7.20 -0.35
CA PHE A 82 -3.12 8.40 0.49
C PHE A 82 -4.24 9.40 0.20
N GLY A 83 -5.09 9.08 -0.78
CA GLY A 83 -6.19 9.95 -1.20
C GLY A 83 -5.76 11.00 -2.23
N PRO A 84 -6.75 11.70 -2.81
CA PRO A 84 -6.52 12.67 -3.89
C PRO A 84 -5.81 13.95 -3.43
N PHE A 85 -5.85 14.27 -2.13
CA PHE A 85 -5.36 15.54 -1.56
C PHE A 85 -4.11 15.35 -0.68
N ALA A 86 -3.32 14.30 -0.92
CA ALA A 86 -2.16 13.99 -0.08
C ALA A 86 -1.04 15.08 -0.16
N ASP A 87 -1.04 15.85 -1.24
CA ASP A 87 -0.16 16.99 -1.50
C ASP A 87 -0.56 18.25 -0.71
N GLU A 88 -1.79 18.34 -0.22
CA GLU A 88 -2.25 19.40 0.71
C GLU A 88 -1.74 19.21 2.16
N GLY A 89 -0.88 18.21 2.37
CA GLY A 89 -0.30 17.89 3.66
C GLY A 89 -1.25 17.13 4.58
N MET A 90 -1.02 17.25 5.90
CA MET A 90 -1.71 16.43 6.90
C MET A 90 -3.24 16.53 6.83
N TRP A 91 -3.77 17.74 6.61
CA TRP A 91 -5.22 17.97 6.57
C TRP A 91 -5.91 17.37 5.35
N GLY A 92 -5.19 17.18 4.23
CA GLY A 92 -5.70 16.50 3.06
C GLY A 92 -5.84 14.98 3.24
N ILE A 93 -5.11 14.38 4.20
CA ILE A 93 -5.12 12.93 4.44
C ILE A 93 -6.05 12.53 5.59
N ILE A 94 -6.10 13.31 6.67
CA ILE A 94 -6.90 13.00 7.88
C ILE A 94 -8.33 12.54 7.57
N PRO A 95 -9.10 13.22 6.69
CA PRO A 95 -10.48 12.81 6.37
C PRO A 95 -10.59 11.40 5.81
N PHE A 96 -9.53 10.90 5.16
CA PHE A 96 -9.51 9.59 4.51
C PHE A 96 -8.95 8.49 5.41
N VAL A 97 -8.43 8.80 6.60
CA VAL A 97 -7.86 7.78 7.51
C VAL A 97 -8.82 6.65 7.84
N PRO A 98 -10.12 6.88 8.18
CA PRO A 98 -11.06 5.79 8.44
C PRO A 98 -11.21 4.86 7.24
N LEU A 99 -11.24 5.43 6.04
CA LEU A 99 -11.36 4.71 4.78
C LEU A 99 -10.09 3.93 4.45
N LEU A 100 -8.92 4.53 4.71
CA LEU A 100 -7.62 3.89 4.56
C LEU A 100 -7.46 2.68 5.49
N LEU A 101 -7.84 2.83 6.76
CA LEU A 101 -7.84 1.73 7.72
C LEU A 101 -8.79 0.61 7.29
N TYR A 102 -9.99 0.97 6.81
CA TYR A 102 -10.93 0.02 6.26
C TYR A 102 -10.34 -0.73 5.05
N MET A 103 -9.71 -0.02 4.11
CA MET A 103 -9.02 -0.63 2.98
C MET A 103 -7.91 -1.56 3.44
N PHE A 104 -7.07 -1.18 4.41
CA PHE A 104 -6.02 -2.07 4.93
C PHE A 104 -6.59 -3.35 5.55
N ILE A 105 -7.72 -3.26 6.25
CA ILE A 105 -8.38 -4.46 6.81
C ILE A 105 -8.79 -5.41 5.67
N HIS A 106 -9.29 -4.89 4.55
CA HIS A 106 -9.87 -5.71 3.50
C HIS A 106 -8.89 -6.09 2.39
N ILE A 107 -8.25 -5.08 1.79
CA ILE A 107 -7.36 -5.21 0.64
C ILE A 107 -6.10 -5.99 1.01
N ASN A 108 -5.46 -5.72 2.16
CA ASN A 108 -4.26 -6.48 2.52
C ASN A 108 -4.57 -7.99 2.62
N TYR A 109 -5.72 -8.38 3.16
CA TYR A 109 -6.11 -9.80 3.20
C TYR A 109 -6.27 -10.38 1.79
N VAL A 110 -6.97 -9.64 0.91
CA VAL A 110 -7.17 -10.02 -0.49
C VAL A 110 -5.83 -10.16 -1.20
N GLU A 111 -4.92 -9.23 -0.98
CA GLU A 111 -3.59 -9.28 -1.57
C GLU A 111 -2.80 -10.50 -1.11
N GLU A 112 -2.85 -10.81 0.19
CA GLU A 112 -2.22 -12.00 0.71
C GLU A 112 -2.86 -13.29 0.16
N LEU A 113 -4.18 -13.31 0.01
CA LEU A 113 -4.93 -14.44 -0.54
C LEU A 113 -4.53 -14.76 -1.98
N TYR A 114 -4.40 -13.74 -2.84
CA TYR A 114 -4.18 -13.95 -4.27
C TYR A 114 -2.70 -13.89 -4.67
N PHE A 115 -1.93 -12.95 -4.11
CA PHE A 115 -0.60 -12.65 -4.63
C PHE A 115 0.55 -13.41 -3.95
N ARG A 116 0.34 -14.06 -2.79
CA ARG A 116 1.38 -14.87 -2.16
C ARG A 116 1.43 -16.33 -2.59
N LYS A 117 0.46 -16.76 -3.40
CA LYS A 117 0.37 -18.14 -3.92
C LYS A 117 1.62 -18.57 -4.68
N SER A 118 2.31 -17.65 -5.37
CA SER A 118 3.56 -17.98 -6.08
C SER A 118 4.49 -16.78 -6.17
N LYS A 119 5.78 -17.04 -6.42
CA LYS A 119 6.79 -15.98 -6.64
C LYS A 119 6.43 -15.07 -7.82
N LYS A 120 5.84 -15.64 -8.89
CA LYS A 120 5.37 -14.87 -10.05
C LYS A 120 4.26 -13.89 -9.68
N MET A 121 3.36 -14.30 -8.79
CA MET A 121 2.29 -13.43 -8.32
C MET A 121 2.79 -12.31 -7.41
N VAL A 122 3.86 -12.53 -6.63
CA VAL A 122 4.52 -11.45 -5.87
C VAL A 122 5.08 -10.38 -6.81
N ILE A 123 5.69 -10.81 -7.92
CA ILE A 123 6.19 -9.88 -8.95
C ILE A 123 5.02 -9.11 -9.57
N ALA A 124 3.93 -9.81 -9.95
CA ALA A 124 2.74 -9.17 -10.51
C ALA A 124 2.14 -8.13 -9.54
N TRP A 125 2.02 -8.48 -8.26
CA TRP A 125 1.55 -7.57 -7.21
C TRP A 125 2.37 -6.29 -7.14
N ALA A 126 3.70 -6.40 -7.12
CA ALA A 126 4.57 -5.23 -7.05
C ALA A 126 4.37 -4.28 -8.24
N PHE A 127 4.26 -4.80 -9.46
CA PHE A 127 4.08 -3.98 -10.66
C PHE A 127 2.66 -3.44 -10.85
N VAL A 128 1.62 -4.12 -10.33
CA VAL A 128 0.25 -3.59 -10.32
C VAL A 128 0.15 -2.29 -9.53
N HIS A 129 1.02 -2.07 -8.53
CA HIS A 129 1.06 -0.80 -7.81
C HIS A 129 1.36 0.41 -8.70
N ILE A 130 2.03 0.21 -9.85
CA ILE A 130 2.26 1.29 -10.81
C ILE A 130 0.94 1.81 -11.40
N ALA A 131 0.00 0.90 -11.65
CA ALA A 131 -1.37 1.27 -12.05
C ALA A 131 -2.17 1.95 -10.94
N MET A 132 -1.74 1.78 -9.67
CA MET A 132 -2.27 2.48 -8.51
C MET A 132 -1.55 3.82 -8.24
N GLY A 133 -0.67 4.25 -9.15
CA GLY A 133 0.04 5.52 -9.09
C GLY A 133 1.34 5.50 -8.28
N VAL A 134 1.84 4.32 -7.91
CA VAL A 134 3.16 4.16 -7.31
C VAL A 134 4.25 4.28 -8.38
N LYS A 135 5.30 5.06 -8.13
CA LYS A 135 6.43 5.22 -9.06
C LYS A 135 7.13 3.87 -9.33
N VAL A 136 7.70 3.69 -10.53
CA VAL A 136 8.42 2.44 -10.91
C VAL A 136 9.47 2.04 -9.89
N HIS A 137 10.30 2.98 -9.42
CA HIS A 137 11.32 2.65 -8.43
C HIS A 137 10.73 2.12 -7.12
N MET A 138 9.60 2.68 -6.66
CA MET A 138 8.92 2.21 -5.46
C MET A 138 8.36 0.80 -5.67
N ALA A 139 7.78 0.52 -6.85
CA ALA A 139 7.32 -0.82 -7.20
C ALA A 139 8.46 -1.86 -7.18
N ILE A 140 9.68 -1.49 -7.59
CA ILE A 140 10.86 -2.37 -7.48
C ILE A 140 11.18 -2.68 -6.01
N ILE A 141 11.10 -1.69 -5.13
CA ILE A 141 11.36 -1.85 -3.69
C ILE A 141 10.26 -2.67 -2.99
N LEU A 142 9.05 -2.70 -3.53
CA LEU A 142 8.00 -3.60 -3.07
C LEU A 142 8.35 -5.07 -3.28
N LEU A 143 9.24 -5.44 -4.22
CA LEU A 143 9.62 -6.84 -4.46
C LEU A 143 10.19 -7.55 -3.21
N PRO A 144 11.30 -7.06 -2.59
CA PRO A 144 11.84 -7.70 -1.39
C PRO A 144 10.81 -7.74 -0.23
N ILE A 145 9.97 -6.72 -0.09
CA ILE A 145 8.87 -6.68 0.90
C ILE A 145 7.83 -7.77 0.61
N GLY A 146 7.38 -7.88 -0.64
CA GLY A 146 6.40 -8.87 -1.07
C GLY A 146 6.94 -10.30 -0.95
N PHE A 147 8.24 -10.52 -1.16
CA PHE A 147 8.88 -11.81 -0.92
C PHE A 147 8.97 -12.14 0.57
N LEU A 148 9.17 -11.15 1.43
CA LEU A 148 9.14 -11.33 2.88
C LEU A 148 7.73 -11.70 3.37
N PHE A 149 6.69 -11.02 2.88
CA PHE A 149 5.30 -11.43 3.14
C PHE A 149 5.05 -12.85 2.64
N LYS A 150 5.47 -13.18 1.41
CA LYS A 150 5.36 -14.55 0.90
C LYS A 150 6.07 -15.58 1.79
N TYR A 151 7.25 -15.25 2.30
CA TYR A 151 7.97 -16.14 3.22
C TYR A 151 7.15 -16.43 4.48
N ILE A 152 6.52 -15.40 5.07
CA ILE A 152 5.62 -15.59 6.23
C ILE A 152 4.37 -16.38 5.82
N TYR A 153 3.77 -16.09 4.67
CA TYR A 153 2.65 -16.83 4.11
C TYR A 153 2.96 -18.33 3.99
N ASP A 154 4.11 -18.68 3.41
CA ASP A 154 4.51 -20.07 3.19
C ASP A 154 4.82 -20.80 4.52
N LYS A 155 5.30 -20.07 5.54
CA LYS A 155 5.70 -20.66 6.83
C LYS A 155 4.59 -20.72 7.88
N LYS A 156 3.67 -19.77 7.85
CA LYS A 156 2.68 -19.57 8.93
C LYS A 156 1.24 -19.42 8.43
N GLY A 157 1.07 -19.29 7.12
CA GLY A 157 -0.24 -19.17 6.49
C GLY A 157 -0.71 -17.72 6.32
N ILE A 158 -1.90 -17.62 5.74
CA ILE A 158 -2.47 -16.34 5.28
C ILE A 158 -2.66 -15.33 6.41
N ASN A 159 -3.16 -15.74 7.57
CA ASN A 159 -3.50 -14.82 8.66
C ASN A 159 -2.26 -14.11 9.22
N ASP A 160 -1.15 -14.83 9.39
CA ASP A 160 0.12 -14.27 9.84
C ASP A 160 0.73 -13.31 8.80
N SER A 161 0.69 -13.66 7.52
CA SER A 161 1.16 -12.79 6.44
C SER A 161 0.32 -11.52 6.35
N TYR A 162 -1.00 -11.66 6.47
CA TYR A 162 -1.97 -10.57 6.47
C TYR A 162 -1.76 -9.63 7.65
N ALA A 163 -1.60 -10.16 8.87
CA ALA A 163 -1.34 -9.33 10.04
C ALA A 163 -0.01 -8.57 9.93
N MET A 164 1.03 -9.22 9.41
CA MET A 164 2.31 -8.56 9.14
C MET A 164 2.15 -7.43 8.12
N HIS A 165 1.49 -7.70 6.99
CA HIS A 165 1.26 -6.72 5.94
C HIS A 165 0.43 -5.54 6.44
N PHE A 166 -0.67 -5.80 7.14
CA PHE A 166 -1.48 -4.77 7.81
C PHE A 166 -0.61 -3.88 8.69
N ALA A 167 0.19 -4.47 9.58
CA ALA A 167 1.06 -3.70 10.46
C ALA A 167 2.13 -2.90 9.70
N THR A 168 2.70 -3.44 8.62
CA THR A 168 3.63 -2.68 7.76
C THR A 168 2.95 -1.44 7.17
N ASN A 169 1.72 -1.56 6.67
CA ASN A 169 0.99 -0.42 6.12
C ASN A 169 0.63 0.61 7.21
N ILE A 170 0.31 0.16 8.42
CA ILE A 170 0.15 1.08 9.57
C ILE A 170 1.44 1.83 9.89
N LEU A 171 2.60 1.17 9.89
CA LEU A 171 3.89 1.84 10.11
C LEU A 171 4.18 2.89 9.03
N VAL A 172 3.85 2.60 7.77
CA VAL A 172 3.98 3.57 6.66
C VAL A 172 3.12 4.80 6.91
N VAL A 173 1.84 4.61 7.26
CA VAL A 173 0.92 5.72 7.55
C VAL A 173 1.40 6.54 8.75
N LEU A 174 1.81 5.88 9.85
CA LEU A 174 2.36 6.59 11.01
C LEU A 174 3.60 7.41 10.65
N THR A 175 4.48 6.87 9.81
CA THR A 175 5.68 7.58 9.35
C THR A 175 5.33 8.78 8.48
N LEU A 176 4.34 8.65 7.60
CA LEU A 176 3.83 9.76 6.81
C LEU A 176 3.25 10.89 7.69
N PHE A 177 2.53 10.55 8.75
CA PHE A 177 2.05 11.55 9.70
C PHE A 177 3.20 12.22 10.47
N LEU A 178 4.21 11.45 10.87
CA LEU A 178 5.40 12.00 11.53
C LEU A 178 6.18 12.96 10.63
N SER A 179 6.24 12.71 9.31
CA SER A 179 6.92 13.60 8.36
C SER A 179 6.24 14.96 8.17
N PHE A 180 5.00 15.15 8.64
CA PHE A 180 4.36 16.48 8.64
C PHE A 180 4.67 17.30 9.89
N ILE A 181 5.21 16.67 10.94
CA ILE A 181 5.47 17.30 12.23
C ILE A 181 6.96 17.68 12.37
N ILE A 182 7.83 16.92 11.71
CA ILE A 182 9.30 17.10 11.68
C ILE A 182 9.68 17.92 10.46
#